data_AF-A0A946S7R7-F1
#
_entry.id   AF-A0A946S7R7-F1
#
_cell.length_a   1.000
_cell.length_b   1.000
_cell.length_c   1.000
_cell.angle_alpha   90.00
_cell.angle_beta   90.00
_cell.angle_gamma   90.00
#
_symmetry.space_group_name_H-M   'P 1'
#
loop_
_entity.id
_entity.type
_entity.pdbx_description
1 polymer ?
#
loop_
_entity_poly.entity_id
_entity_poly.type
_entity_poly.pdbx_seq_one_letter_code
_entity_poly.pdbx_strand_id
1 'polypeptide(L)' 'MCISFNSLAQTTIRGNVIDNSTGEPMFSASVVVIETGQGVTTDFDGLFRLEVARLPVVLQ' A
#
# COMPACT_ATOMS: atom_id res chain seq x y z
N MET A 1 -4.88 -26.47 27.05
CA MET A 1 -5.34 -25.92 25.77
C MET A 1 -4.52 -24.67 25.49
N CYS A 2 -3.40 -24.81 24.77
CA CYS A 2 -2.52 -23.69 24.45
C CYS A 2 -3.09 -23.02 23.21
N ILE A 3 -3.72 -21.85 23.38
CA ILE A 3 -4.19 -21.06 22.25
C ILE A 3 -2.96 -20.37 21.68
N SER A 4 -2.37 -20.96 20.64
CA SER A 4 -1.32 -20.31 19.86
C SER A 4 -1.93 -19.10 19.18
N PHE A 5 -1.65 -17.90 19.69
CA PHE A 5 -1.94 -16.66 19.00
C PHE A 5 -1.10 -16.63 17.73
N ASN A 6 -1.74 -16.85 16.58
CA ASN A 6 -1.13 -16.56 15.28
C ASN A 6 -0.90 -15.05 15.24
N SER A 7 0.35 -14.59 15.28
CA SER A 7 0.66 -13.18 15.11
C SER A 7 0.27 -12.77 13.69
N LEU A 8 -0.74 -11.91 13.54
CA LEU A 8 -1.00 -11.21 12.29
C LEU A 8 0.10 -10.16 12.12
N ALA A 9 1.17 -10.49 11.38
CA ALA A 9 2.21 -9.53 11.02
C ALA A 9 1.80 -8.83 9.72
N GLN A 10 1.00 -7.75 9.82
CA GLN A 10 0.76 -6.92 8.65
C GLN A 10 2.07 -6.21 8.29
N THR A 11 2.47 -6.29 7.03
CA THR A 11 3.60 -5.53 6.51
C THR A 11 3.09 -4.18 6.04
N THR A 12 3.68 -3.09 6.51
CA THR A 12 3.39 -1.76 5.98
C THR A 12 4.29 -1.46 4.79
N ILE A 13 3.69 -1.19 3.63
CA ILE A 13 4.35 -0.63 2.45
C ILE A 13 4.13 0.88 2.46
N ARG A 14 5.20 1.64 2.22
CA ARG A 14 5.17 3.10 2.07
C ARG A 14 5.87 3.46 0.78
N GLY A 15 5.36 4.47 0.09
CA GLY A 15 5.95 4.94 -1.15
C GLY A 15 5.44 6.32 -1.53
N ASN A 16 5.95 6.82 -2.65
CA ASN A 16 5.53 8.06 -3.28
C ASN A 16 5.14 7.76 -4.73
N VAL A 17 4.02 8.30 -5.19
CA VAL A 17 3.56 8.21 -6.58
C VAL A 17 3.94 9.50 -7.29
N ILE A 18 4.79 9.39 -8.31
CA ILE A 18 5.30 10.52 -9.10
C ILE A 18 4.82 10.38 -10.54
N ASP A 19 4.33 11.47 -11.12
CA ASP A 19 3.99 11.52 -12.56
C ASP A 19 5.28 11.47 -13.39
N ASN A 20 5.37 10.52 -14.32
CA ASN A 20 6.58 10.33 -15.12
C ASN A 20 6.84 11.45 -16.14
N SER A 21 5.81 12.20 -16.53
CA SER A 21 5.91 13.27 -17.53
C SER A 21 6.33 14.59 -16.89
N THR A 22 5.79 14.94 -15.72
CA THR A 22 6.05 16.21 -15.03
C THR A 22 7.10 16.09 -13.93
N GLY A 23 7.30 14.90 -13.36
CA GLY A 23 8.13 14.68 -12.17
C GLY A 23 7.47 15.17 -10.87
N GLU A 24 6.19 15.54 -10.91
CA GLU A 24 5.45 16.04 -9.76
C GLU A 24 4.78 14.91 -8.97
N PRO A 25 4.59 15.07 -7.64
CA PRO A 25 3.83 14.11 -6.86
C PRO A 25 2.36 14.05 -7.29
N MET A 26 1.82 12.84 -7.41
CA MET A 26 0.43 12.63 -7.74
C MET A 26 -0.44 12.63 -6.49
N PHE A 27 -1.14 13.73 -6.25
CA PHE A 27 -2.21 13.80 -5.27
C PHE A 27 -3.41 12.94 -5.70
N SER A 28 -4.03 12.26 -4.74
CA SER A 28 -5.25 11.49 -4.95
C SER A 28 -5.13 10.34 -5.96
N ALA A 29 -3.92 9.79 -6.14
CA ALA A 29 -3.70 8.55 -6.89
C ALA A 29 -4.17 7.34 -6.06
N SER A 30 -4.74 6.35 -6.76
CA SER A 30 -5.20 5.10 -6.14
C SER A 30 -4.08 4.07 -6.20
N VAL A 31 -3.72 3.50 -5.05
CA VAL A 31 -2.77 2.39 -4.95
C VAL A 31 -3.52 1.18 -4.43
N VAL A 32 -3.67 0.14 -5.25
CA VAL A 32 -4.53 -1.01 -4.95
C VAL A 32 -3.75 -2.31 -5.01
N VAL A 33 -3.95 -3.17 -4.01
CA VAL A 33 -3.51 -4.57 -4.05
C VAL A 33 -4.40 -5.34 -5.02
N ILE A 34 -3.83 -5.85 -6.11
CA ILE A 34 -4.60 -6.52 -7.17
C ILE A 34 -5.35 -7.75 -6.64
N GLU A 35 -4.74 -8.54 -5.75
CA GLU A 35 -5.34 -9.79 -5.28
C GLU A 35 -6.53 -9.57 -4.32
N THR A 36 -6.49 -8.51 -3.50
CA THR A 36 -7.48 -8.29 -2.43
C THR A 36 -8.44 -7.15 -2.75
N GLY A 37 -8.11 -6.28 -3.70
CA GLY A 37 -8.82 -5.04 -3.98
C GLY A 37 -8.68 -3.99 -2.87
N GLN A 38 -7.87 -4.25 -1.84
CA GLN A 38 -7.59 -3.28 -0.79
C GLN A 38 -6.71 -2.18 -1.35
N GLY A 39 -7.12 -0.93 -1.21
CA GLY A 39 -6.35 0.20 -1.69
C GLY A 39 -6.37 1.39 -0.74
N VAL A 40 -5.45 2.30 -1.01
CA VAL A 40 -5.32 3.59 -0.34
C VAL A 40 -5.16 4.68 -1.38
N THR A 41 -5.52 5.89 -0.98
CA THR A 41 -5.34 7.09 -1.81
C THR A 41 -4.12 7.87 -1.31
N THR A 42 -3.31 8.39 -2.23
CA THR A 42 -2.14 9.22 -1.88
C THR A 42 -2.56 10.57 -1.29
N ASP A 43 -1.72 11.13 -0.42
CA ASP A 43 -1.87 12.49 0.12
C ASP A 43 -1.36 13.58 -0.84
N PHE A 44 -1.35 14.83 -0.38
CA PHE A 44 -0.94 16.01 -1.16
C PHE A 44 0.50 15.93 -1.69
N ASP A 45 1.37 15.18 -1.01
CA ASP A 45 2.78 15.00 -1.39
C ASP A 45 2.99 13.71 -2.21
N GLY A 46 1.91 13.04 -2.63
CA GLY A 46 1.95 11.78 -3.37
C GLY A 46 2.28 10.57 -2.51
N LEU A 47 2.33 10.72 -1.19
CA LEU A 47 2.71 9.64 -0.28
C LEU A 47 1.53 8.72 -0.01
N PHE A 48 1.82 7.42 0.09
CA PHE A 48 0.85 6.43 0.54
C PHE A 48 1.42 5.51 1.62
N ARG A 49 0.52 4.95 2.41
CA ARG A 49 0.79 3.92 3.40
C ARG A 49 -0.26 2.83 3.26
N LEU A 50 0.17 1.61 2.92
CA LEU A 50 -0.69 0.46 2.68
C LEU A 50 -0.25 -0.71 3.56
N GLU A 51 -1.19 -1.31 4.28
CA GLU A 51 -0.93 -2.49 5.10
C GLU A 51 -1.33 -3.74 4.32
N VAL A 52 -0.39 -4.67 4.15
CA VAL A 52 -0.60 -5.92 3.41
C VAL A 52 -0.36 -7.12 4.32
N ALA A 53 -1.12 -8.19 4.12
CA ALA A 53 -1.05 -9.38 4.97
C ALA A 53 0.23 -10.20 4.75
N ARG A 54 0.79 -10.19 3.53
CA ARG A 54 2.00 -10.95 3.16
C ARG A 54 2.67 -10.36 1.92
N LEU A 55 3.94 -10.70 1.75
CA LEU A 55 4.72 -10.46 0.52
C LEU A 55 4.99 -11.81 -0.18
N PRO A 56 5.21 -11.83 -1.52
CA PRO A 56 5.13 -10.70 -2.45
C PRO A 56 3.68 -10.24 -2.69
N VAL A 57 3.52 -8.97 -3.07
CA VAL A 57 2.23 -8.36 -3.46
C VAL A 57 2.42 -7.57 -4.74
N VAL A 58 1.40 -7.55 -5.60
CA VAL A 58 1.38 -6.74 -6.82
C VAL A 58 0.41 -5.58 -6.60
N LEU A 59 0.89 -4.37 -6.91
CA LEU A 59 0.12 -3.14 -6.80
C LEU A 59 -0.23 -2.62 -8.20
N GLN A 60 -1.37 -1.94 -8.30
CA GLN A 60 -1.81 -1.18 -9.46
C GLN A 60 -2.06 0.27 -9.06
#